data_AF-B7JZA5-F1
#
_entry.id   AF-B7JZA5-F1
#
_cell.length_a   1.000
_cell.length_b   1.000
_cell.length_c   1.000
_cell.angle_alpha   90.00
_cell.angle_beta   90.00
_cell.angle_gamma   90.00
#
_symmetry.space_group_name_H-M   'P 1'
#
loop_
_entity.id
_entity.type
_entity.pdbx_description
1 polymer ?
#
loop_
_entity_poly.entity_id
_entity_poly.type
_entity_poly.pdbx_seq_one_letter_code
_entity_poly.pdbx_strand_id
1 'polypeptide(L)' 'MSSINALFCHVDDFCQIFEPQWRKQLITQGLKTRQRSKSLCLSEIMTILVMFHQNNYRNFKHYYLEQVCRHFRCRIS' A
#
# COMPACT_ATOMS: atom_id res chain seq x y z
N MET A 1 1.46 -1.83 -19.89
CA MET A 1 1.66 -0.76 -18.88
C MET A 1 0.29 -0.44 -18.30
N SER A 2 -0.05 -1.00 -17.14
CA SER A 2 -1.26 -0.58 -16.42
C SER A 2 -0.98 0.82 -15.85
N SER A 3 -1.90 1.77 -16.05
CA SER A 3 -1.77 3.09 -15.43
C SER A 3 -1.72 2.94 -13.90
N ILE A 4 -1.02 3.84 -13.21
CA ILE A 4 -0.93 3.86 -11.74
C ILE A 4 -2.30 3.76 -11.07
N ASN A 5 -3.33 4.36 -11.69
CA ASN A 5 -4.71 4.29 -11.23
C ASN A 5 -5.32 2.90 -11.38
N ALA A 6 -5.11 2.25 -12.52
CA ALA A 6 -5.61 0.89 -12.71
C ALA A 6 -4.96 -0.09 -11.72
N LEU A 7 -3.65 0.05 -11.48
CA LEU A 7 -2.97 -0.73 -10.45
C LEU A 7 -3.56 -0.44 -9.06
N PHE A 8 -3.73 0.84 -8.70
CA PHE A 8 -4.30 1.22 -7.41
C PHE A 8 -5.71 0.67 -7.22
N CYS A 9 -6.59 0.77 -8.23
CA CYS A 9 -7.94 0.20 -8.15
C CYS A 9 -7.91 -1.31 -7.88
N HIS A 10 -7.12 -2.07 -8.62
CA HIS A 10 -7.01 -3.51 -8.40
C HIS A 10 -6.46 -3.86 -7.01
N VAL A 11 -5.49 -3.08 -6.52
CA VAL A 11 -4.91 -3.29 -5.18
C VAL A 11 -5.92 -2.90 -4.10
N ASP A 12 -6.69 -1.84 -4.29
CA ASP A 12 -7.71 -1.41 -3.34
C ASP A 12 -8.85 -2.44 -3.23
N ASP A 13 -9.39 -2.91 -4.36
CA ASP A 13 -10.40 -3.97 -4.40
C ASP A 13 -9.90 -5.24 -3.69
N PHE A 14 -8.63 -5.61 -3.91
CA PHE A 14 -7.99 -6.71 -3.20
C PHE A 14 -7.93 -6.47 -1.68
N CYS A 15 -7.47 -5.29 -1.25
CA CYS A 15 -7.35 -4.94 0.17
C CYS A 15 -8.69 -4.92 0.90
N GLN A 16 -9.77 -4.50 0.23
CA GLN A 16 -11.12 -4.51 0.79
C GLN A 16 -11.56 -5.92 1.20
N ILE A 17 -11.16 -6.94 0.43
CA ILE A 17 -11.48 -8.36 0.72
C ILE A 17 -10.46 -8.96 1.70
N PHE A 18 -9.18 -8.66 1.51
CA PHE A 18 -8.08 -9.25 2.27
C PHE A 18 -8.01 -8.74 3.71
N GLU A 19 -8.13 -7.43 3.94
CA GLU A 19 -7.95 -6.83 5.27
C GLU A 19 -8.90 -7.42 6.33
N PRO A 20 -10.21 -7.57 6.09
CA PRO A 20 -11.11 -8.15 7.08
C PRO A 20 -10.74 -9.59 7.45
N GLN A 21 -10.37 -10.40 6.45
CA GLN A 21 -9.99 -11.80 6.64
C GLN A 21 -8.69 -11.91 7.43
N TRP A 22 -7.68 -11.12 7.07
CA TRP A 22 -6.41 -11.04 7.76
C TRP A 22 -6.59 -10.60 9.22
N ARG A 23 -7.40 -9.56 9.47
CA ARG A 23 -7.73 -9.10 10.83
C ARG A 23 -8.41 -10.18 11.65
N LYS A 24 -9.35 -10.94 11.07
CA LYS A 24 -10.01 -12.06 11.74
C LYS A 24 -8.99 -13.14 12.14
N GLN A 25 -8.07 -13.51 11.24
CA GLN A 25 -7.01 -14.48 11.53
C GLN A 25 -6.08 -14.01 12.65
N LEU A 26 -5.67 -12.73 12.66
CA LEU A 26 -4.83 -12.17 13.73
C LEU A 26 -5.50 -12.23 15.10
N ILE A 27 -6.82 -12.03 15.16
CA ILE A 27 -7.59 -12.18 16.41
C ILE A 27 -7.58 -13.64 16.86
N THR A 28 -7.87 -14.58 15.96
CA THR A 28 -7.89 -16.02 16.27
C THR A 28 -6.54 -16.53 16.76
N GLN A 29 -5.43 -16.05 16.19
CA GLN A 29 -4.08 -16.49 16.57
C GLN A 29 -3.53 -15.78 17.82
N GLY A 30 -4.28 -14.86 18.43
CA GLY A 30 -3.82 -14.07 19.58
C GLY A 30 -2.73 -13.04 19.24
N LEU A 31 -2.40 -12.86 17.96
CA LEU A 31 -1.37 -11.93 17.46
C LEU A 31 -1.91 -10.50 17.26
N LYS A 32 -3.02 -10.17 17.91
CA LYS A 32 -3.68 -8.88 17.75
C LYS A 32 -2.80 -7.77 18.31
N THR A 33 -2.32 -6.91 17.42
CA THR A 33 -1.60 -5.69 17.80
C THR A 33 -2.54 -4.48 17.82
N ARG A 34 -2.18 -3.47 18.63
CA ARG A 34 -2.93 -2.21 18.74
C ARG A 34 -3.03 -1.52 17.38
N GLN A 35 -4.25 -1.25 16.93
CA GLN A 35 -4.51 -0.52 15.68
C GLN A 35 -4.44 0.99 15.96
N ARG A 36 -3.31 1.63 15.62
CA ARG A 36 -3.22 3.09 15.53
C ARG A 36 -3.60 3.53 14.12
N SER A 37 -4.22 4.71 14.03
CA SER A 37 -4.40 5.42 12.76
C SER A 37 -3.02 5.62 12.12
N LYS A 38 -2.84 5.00 10.95
CA LYS A 38 -1.65 5.18 10.12
C LYS A 38 -1.89 6.33 9.16
N SER A 39 -0.81 6.97 8.70
CA SER A 39 -0.90 7.98 7.64
C SER A 39 -1.15 7.39 6.25
N LEU A 40 -0.99 6.07 6.09
CA LEU A 40 -1.20 5.34 4.84
C LEU A 40 -2.03 4.07 5.12
N CYS A 41 -3.01 3.79 4.26
CA CYS A 41 -3.77 2.55 4.25
C CYS A 41 -2.94 1.40 3.63
N LEU A 42 -3.44 0.16 3.74
CA LEU A 42 -2.72 -1.00 3.21
C LEU A 42 -2.61 -0.95 1.68
N SER A 43 -3.67 -0.53 0.99
CA SER A 43 -3.69 -0.46 -0.48
C SER A 43 -2.68 0.56 -1.01
N GLU A 44 -2.50 1.69 -0.33
CA GLU A 44 -1.43 2.65 -0.63
C GLU A 44 -0.04 2.03 -0.46
N ILE A 45 0.22 1.35 0.66
CA ILE A 45 1.51 0.70 0.94
C ILE A 45 1.80 -0.36 -0.12
N MET A 46 0.83 -1.21 -0.43
CA MET A 46 0.98 -2.25 -1.45
C MET A 46 1.25 -1.64 -2.83
N THR A 47 0.54 -0.59 -3.21
CA THR A 47 0.75 0.09 -4.50
C THR A 47 2.16 0.70 -4.59
N ILE A 48 2.63 1.35 -3.52
CA ILE A 48 4.00 1.89 -3.42
C ILE A 48 5.03 0.77 -3.62
N LEU A 49 4.85 -0.38 -2.97
CA LEU A 49 5.78 -1.51 -3.08
C LEU A 49 5.76 -2.13 -4.48
N VAL A 50 4.59 -2.38 -5.06
CA VAL A 50 4.48 -2.94 -6.42
C VAL A 50 5.14 -2.00 -7.42
N MET A 51 4.89 -0.69 -7.33
CA MET A 51 5.51 0.29 -8.21
C MET A 51 7.02 0.41 -7.99
N PHE A 52 7.51 0.29 -6.77
CA PHE A 52 8.95 0.23 -6.49
C PHE A 52 9.61 -0.94 -7.24
N HIS A 53 9.01 -2.12 -7.17
CA HIS A 53 9.49 -3.31 -7.86
C HIS A 53 9.39 -3.20 -9.38
N GLN A 54 8.26 -2.71 -9.91
CA GLN A 54 8.05 -2.57 -11.36
C GLN A 54 9.02 -1.56 -12.00
N ASN A 55 9.36 -0.49 -11.29
CA ASN A 55 10.27 0.54 -11.80
C ASN A 55 11.76 0.20 -11.57
N ASN A 56 12.08 -0.96 -10.97
CA ASN A 56 13.44 -1.45 -10.76
C ASN A 56 14.38 -0.45 -10.07
N TYR A 57 13.86 0.35 -9.13
CA TYR A 57 14.70 1.26 -8.36
C TYR A 57 15.65 0.46 -7.46
N ARG A 58 16.94 0.81 -7.49
CA ARG A 58 17.94 0.17 -6.61
C ARG A 58 17.80 0.55 -5.15
N ASN A 59 17.25 1.73 -4.87
CA ASN A 59 17.17 2.29 -3.53
C ASN A 59 15.74 2.77 -3.24
N PHE A 60 15.13 2.19 -2.21
CA PHE A 60 13.77 2.53 -1.79
C PHE A 60 13.64 3.99 -1.33
N LYS A 61 14.65 4.53 -0.62
CA LYS A 61 14.66 5.94 -0.19
C LYS A 61 14.63 6.88 -1.38
N HIS A 62 15.40 6.58 -2.42
CA HIS A 62 15.42 7.39 -3.65
C HIS A 62 14.07 7.35 -4.35
N TYR A 63 13.50 6.15 -4.53
CA TYR A 63 12.15 5.99 -5.08
C TYR A 63 11.08 6.75 -4.28
N TYR A 64 11.10 6.61 -2.95
CA TYR A 64 10.10 7.22 -2.08
C TYR A 64 10.15 8.76 -2.15
N LEU A 65 11.34 9.35 -2.16
CA LEU A 65 11.50 10.81 -2.22
C LEU A 65 11.14 11.38 -3.60
N GLU A 66 11.55 10.73 -4.68
CA GLU A 66 11.38 11.24 -6.03
C GLU A 66 10.00 10.94 -6.63
N GLN A 67 9.40 9.80 -6.29
CA GLN A 67 8.12 9.36 -6.86
C GLN A 67 6.96 9.51 -5.87
N VAL A 68 7.08 8.94 -4.67
CA VAL A 68 5.94 8.88 -3.72
C VAL A 68 5.67 10.26 -3.12
N CYS A 69 6.68 10.93 -2.57
CA CYS A 69 6.51 12.25 -1.97
C CYS A 69 6.05 13.32 -2.96
N ARG A 70 6.45 13.23 -4.24
CA ARG A 70 6.08 14.21 -5.27
C ARG A 70 4.73 13.93 -5.91
N HIS A 71 4.42 12.67 -6.22
CA HIS A 71 3.25 12.34 -7.04
C HIS A 71 2.07 11.77 -6.23
N PHE A 72 2.31 11.12 -5.09
CA PHE A 72 1.24 10.49 -4.30
C PHE A 72 0.67 11.40 -3.22
N ARG A 73 1.45 12.30 -2.62
CA ARG A 73 0.97 13.24 -1.57
C ARG A 73 -0.03 14.29 -2.05
N CYS A 74 -0.05 14.63 -3.34
CA CYS A 74 -1.00 15.60 -3.89
C CYS A 74 -2.31 14.92 -4.36
N ARG A 75 -2.34 13.58 -4.41
CA ARG A 75 -3.41 12.82 -5.09
C ARG A 75 -4.16 11.85 -4.20
N ILE A 76 -3.65 11.62 -2.99
CA ILE A 76 -4.28 10.74 -2.00
C ILE A 76 -4.40 11.55 -0.70
N SER A 77 -5.48 12.32 -0.63
CA SER A 77 -6.09 12.87 0.58
C SER A 77 -7.57 13.01 0.30
#